data_AF-A0A1N6FF07-F1
#
_entry.id   AF-A0A1N6FF07-F1
#
_cell.length_a   1.000
_cell.length_b   1.000
_cell.length_c   1.000
_cell.angle_alpha   90.00
_cell.angle_beta   90.00
_cell.angle_gamma   90.00
#
_symmetry.space_group_name_H-M   'P 1'
#
loop_
_entity.id
_entity.type
_entity.pdbx_description
1 polymer ?
#
loop_
_entity_poly.entity_id
_entity_poly.type
_entity_poly.pdbx_seq_one_letter_code
_entity_poly.pdbx_strand_id
1 'polypeptide(L)'
;MPEAIGPAARFREDADPDVRDGVVHAMMGHEDPLAIEVLIGLTRDRESYIRDWACFALGTQVEVGTPNLRDALAERLTDEDDDARREAMVGLARRKDLRVVSPLLAALSSKSVWSMEVEAASLIADPRLYPELIALRGWWEVDVELLEEAILACSPRPEFSS
;
A
#
# COMPACT_ATOMS: atom_id res chain seq x y z
N MET A 1 17.86 6.72 -13.30
CA MET A 1 18.55 7.85 -13.97
C MET A 1 17.58 9.03 -14.05
N PRO A 2 17.79 10.14 -13.30
CA PRO A 2 16.81 11.23 -13.22
C PRO A 2 16.46 11.89 -14.56
N GLU A 3 17.40 11.87 -15.52
CA GLU A 3 17.23 12.54 -16.82
C GLU A 3 16.15 11.91 -17.72
N ALA A 4 15.70 10.68 -17.42
CA ALA A 4 14.64 10.00 -18.17
C ALA A 4 13.22 10.42 -17.74
N ILE A 5 13.07 11.04 -16.56
CA ILE A 5 11.77 11.37 -15.96
C ILE A 5 10.98 12.34 -16.85
N GLY A 6 11.60 13.46 -17.24
CA GLY A 6 10.94 14.49 -18.05
C GLY A 6 10.43 13.97 -19.40
N PRO A 7 11.27 13.29 -20.22
CA PRO A 7 10.82 12.69 -21.47
C PRO A 7 9.73 11.61 -21.29
N ALA A 8 9.89 10.69 -20.33
CA ALA A 8 8.92 9.62 -20.11
C ALA A 8 7.56 10.14 -19.60
N ALA A 9 7.56 11.16 -18.72
CA ALA A 9 6.34 11.78 -18.17
C ALA A 9 5.39 12.35 -19.24
N ARG A 10 5.87 12.58 -20.46
CA ARG A 10 5.05 13.04 -21.60
C ARG A 10 4.04 11.99 -22.07
N PHE A 11 4.30 10.72 -21.77
CA PHE A 11 3.48 9.58 -22.22
C PHE A 11 2.52 9.05 -21.15
N ARG A 12 2.39 9.73 -20.01
CA ARG A 12 1.54 9.29 -18.88
C ARG A 12 0.05 9.16 -19.23
N GLU A 13 -0.39 9.78 -20.32
CA GLU A 13 -1.77 9.75 -20.82
C GLU A 13 -1.87 9.04 -22.18
N ASP A 14 -0.84 8.28 -22.59
CA ASP A 14 -0.84 7.60 -23.89
C ASP A 14 -2.05 6.66 -24.03
N ALA A 15 -2.57 6.53 -25.25
CA ALA A 15 -3.70 5.66 -25.52
C ALA A 15 -3.34 4.19 -25.26
N ASP A 16 -2.09 3.82 -25.53
CA ASP A 16 -1.56 2.48 -25.33
C ASP A 16 -1.24 2.22 -23.84
N PRO A 17 -1.88 1.24 -23.19
CA PRO A 17 -1.59 0.91 -21.80
C PRO A 17 -0.17 0.40 -21.57
N ASP A 18 0.46 -0.26 -22.54
CA ASP A 18 1.86 -0.72 -22.40
C ASP A 18 2.84 0.45 -22.34
N VAL A 19 2.53 1.55 -23.05
CA VAL A 19 3.31 2.79 -22.98
C VAL A 19 3.17 3.42 -21.59
N ARG A 20 1.95 3.48 -21.05
CA ARG A 20 1.70 4.04 -19.71
C ARG A 20 2.34 3.19 -18.60
N ASP A 21 2.35 1.87 -18.74
CA ASP A 21 3.07 0.97 -17.83
C ASP A 21 4.59 1.22 -17.86
N GLY A 22 5.15 1.42 -19.05
CA GLY A 22 6.54 1.85 -19.21
C GLY A 22 6.85 3.18 -18.50
N VAL A 23 5.88 4.10 -18.43
CA VAL A 23 6.00 5.33 -17.63
C VAL A 23 6.09 5.00 -16.14
N VAL A 24 5.22 4.12 -15.60
CA VAL A 24 5.30 3.72 -14.18
C VAL A 24 6.69 3.21 -13.83
N HIS A 25 7.23 2.30 -14.66
CA HIS A 25 8.54 1.69 -14.44
C HIS A 25 9.68 2.71 -14.53
N ALA A 26 9.56 3.71 -15.41
CA ALA A 26 10.52 4.80 -15.52
C ALA A 26 10.53 5.74 -14.30
N MET A 27 9.39 5.87 -13.59
CA MET A 27 9.26 6.70 -12.39
C MET A 27 9.57 5.94 -11.09
N MET A 28 9.58 4.61 -11.12
CA MET A 28 9.74 3.77 -9.94
C MET A 28 11.09 4.03 -9.23
N GLY A 29 11.05 4.19 -7.91
CA GLY A 29 12.24 4.48 -7.10
C GLY A 29 12.77 5.91 -7.19
N HIS A 30 12.11 6.78 -7.95
CA HIS A 30 12.51 8.19 -8.07
C HIS A 30 11.72 9.09 -7.12
N GLU A 31 12.45 9.85 -6.29
CA GLU A 31 11.86 10.86 -5.39
C GLU A 31 11.66 12.24 -6.05
N ASP A 32 11.86 12.34 -7.36
CA ASP A 32 11.63 13.58 -8.10
C ASP A 32 10.14 13.98 -8.01
N PRO A 33 9.82 15.25 -7.72
CA PRO A 33 8.44 15.70 -7.59
C PRO A 33 7.58 15.39 -8.82
N LEU A 34 8.13 15.48 -10.04
CA LEU A 34 7.41 15.14 -11.27
C LEU A 34 7.15 13.64 -11.36
N ALA A 35 8.12 12.80 -10.98
CA ALA A 35 7.92 11.35 -10.96
C ALA A 35 6.79 10.96 -9.98
N ILE A 36 6.79 11.54 -8.78
CA ILE A 36 5.73 11.33 -7.78
C ILE A 36 4.38 11.82 -8.29
N GLU A 37 4.31 13.00 -8.91
CA GLU A 37 3.07 13.54 -9.48
C GLU A 37 2.50 12.65 -10.59
N VAL A 38 3.37 12.15 -11.48
CA VAL A 38 2.99 11.22 -12.55
C VAL A 38 2.44 9.91 -11.96
N LEU A 39 3.15 9.33 -10.98
CA LEU A 39 2.69 8.11 -10.32
C LEU A 39 1.35 8.32 -9.60
N ILE A 40 1.13 9.47 -8.95
CA ILE A 40 -0.16 9.84 -8.35
C ILE A 40 -1.29 9.88 -9.40
N GLY A 41 -1.00 10.31 -10.63
CA GLY A 41 -1.97 10.25 -11.73
C GLY A 41 -2.29 8.81 -12.12
N LEU A 42 -1.26 7.98 -12.23
CA LEU A 42 -1.36 6.58 -12.69
C LEU A 42 -2.03 5.64 -11.66
N THR A 43 -2.14 6.02 -10.39
CA THR A 43 -3.01 5.28 -9.43
C THR A 43 -4.49 5.32 -9.83
N ARG A 44 -4.89 6.17 -10.78
CA ARG A 44 -6.26 6.27 -11.30
C ARG A 44 -6.38 5.75 -12.73
N ASP A 45 -5.39 5.00 -13.20
CA ASP A 45 -5.42 4.43 -14.54
C ASP A 45 -6.62 3.49 -14.74
N ARG A 46 -7.07 3.36 -15.98
CA ARG A 46 -8.16 2.46 -16.36
C ARG A 46 -7.76 0.99 -16.22
N GLU A 47 -6.50 0.67 -16.44
CA GLU A 47 -5.99 -0.69 -16.33
C GLU A 47 -5.55 -0.98 -14.90
N SER A 48 -6.02 -2.08 -14.32
CA SER A 48 -5.76 -2.38 -12.91
C SER A 48 -4.29 -2.64 -12.60
N TYR A 49 -3.57 -3.32 -13.49
CA TYR A 49 -2.14 -3.58 -13.31
C TYR A 49 -1.30 -2.29 -13.28
N ILE A 50 -1.71 -1.24 -13.99
CA ILE A 50 -1.03 0.07 -13.92
C ILE A 50 -1.31 0.74 -12.57
N ARG A 51 -2.56 0.64 -12.08
CA ARG A 51 -2.90 1.15 -10.74
C ARG A 51 -2.10 0.44 -9.66
N ASP A 52 -2.01 -0.88 -9.75
CA ASP A 52 -1.21 -1.73 -8.87
C ASP A 52 0.26 -1.29 -8.84
N TRP A 53 0.93 -1.27 -10.00
CA TRP A 53 2.33 -0.84 -10.07
C TRP A 53 2.56 0.60 -9.63
N ALA A 54 1.62 1.51 -9.89
CA ALA A 54 1.69 2.88 -9.39
C ALA A 54 1.56 2.94 -7.85
N CYS A 55 0.66 2.16 -7.28
CA CYS A 55 0.51 2.00 -5.83
C CYS A 55 1.73 1.37 -5.19
N PHE A 56 2.29 0.32 -5.79
CA PHE A 56 3.56 -0.28 -5.35
C PHE A 56 4.69 0.75 -5.38
N ALA A 57 4.86 1.45 -6.50
CA ALA A 57 5.92 2.45 -6.65
C ALA A 57 5.82 3.55 -5.59
N LEU A 58 4.63 4.13 -5.38
CA LEU A 58 4.42 5.14 -4.34
C LEU A 58 4.52 4.55 -2.93
N GLY A 59 3.95 3.36 -2.73
CA GLY A 59 3.80 2.72 -1.43
C GLY A 59 5.12 2.22 -0.87
N THR A 60 5.95 1.60 -1.71
CA THR A 60 7.12 0.82 -1.29
C THR A 60 8.46 1.32 -1.83
N GLN A 61 8.48 2.00 -2.99
CA GLN A 61 9.71 2.41 -3.68
C GLN A 61 10.09 3.88 -3.45
N VAL A 62 9.20 4.66 -2.82
CA VAL A 62 9.43 6.07 -2.48
C VAL A 62 9.29 6.25 -0.98
N GLU A 63 10.22 6.95 -0.33
CA GLU A 63 10.18 7.18 1.12
C GLU A 63 9.38 8.46 1.49
N VAL A 64 9.27 9.39 0.55
CA VAL A 64 8.47 10.61 0.73
C VAL A 64 7.00 10.26 1.04
N GLY A 65 6.42 10.97 2.00
CA GLY A 65 5.03 10.79 2.45
C GLY A 65 4.22 12.08 2.43
N THR A 66 4.18 12.76 1.28
CA THR A 66 3.37 14.00 1.15
C THR A 66 1.88 13.71 1.36
N PRO A 67 1.08 14.71 1.78
CA PRO A 67 -0.38 14.56 1.87
C PRO A 67 -1.01 14.05 0.58
N ASN A 68 -0.65 14.61 -0.57
CA ASN A 68 -1.20 14.20 -1.87
C ASN A 68 -0.91 12.73 -2.21
N LEU A 69 0.27 12.22 -1.88
CA LEU A 69 0.61 10.81 -2.07
C LEU A 69 -0.25 9.93 -1.17
N ARG A 70 -0.38 10.29 0.11
CA ARG A 70 -1.23 9.55 1.05
C ARG A 70 -2.69 9.56 0.60
N ASP A 71 -3.18 10.67 0.08
CA ASP A 71 -4.54 10.77 -0.45
C ASP A 71 -4.74 9.88 -1.69
N ALA A 72 -3.76 9.85 -2.59
CA ALA A 72 -3.78 8.96 -3.76
C ALA A 72 -3.83 7.48 -3.37
N LEU A 73 -3.07 7.06 -2.36
CA LEU A 73 -3.14 5.69 -1.82
C LEU A 73 -4.47 5.45 -1.08
N ALA A 74 -4.96 6.43 -0.32
CA ALA A 74 -6.23 6.28 0.42
C ALA A 74 -7.43 6.08 -0.53
N GLU A 75 -7.43 6.72 -1.70
CA GLU A 75 -8.44 6.49 -2.74
C GLU A 75 -8.43 5.04 -3.27
N ARG A 76 -7.35 4.29 -3.09
CA ARG A 76 -7.20 2.90 -3.56
C ARG A 76 -7.51 1.85 -2.50
N LEU A 77 -7.83 2.26 -1.26
CA LEU A 77 -8.24 1.32 -0.19
C LEU A 77 -9.53 0.53 -0.51
N THR A 78 -10.29 0.97 -1.50
CA THR A 78 -11.51 0.32 -2.00
C THR A 78 -11.46 0.05 -3.51
N ASP A 79 -10.27 -0.08 -4.09
CA ASP A 79 -10.11 -0.45 -5.50
C ASP A 79 -10.79 -1.80 -5.79
N GLU A 80 -11.24 -1.99 -7.03
CA GLU A 80 -11.83 -3.26 -7.48
C GLU A 80 -10.77 -4.35 -7.63
N ASP A 81 -9.53 -3.94 -7.89
CA ASP A 81 -8.38 -4.82 -8.00
C ASP A 81 -7.75 -5.06 -6.63
N ASP A 82 -7.57 -6.32 -6.27
CA ASP A 82 -7.06 -6.72 -4.96
C ASP A 82 -5.60 -6.31 -4.75
N ASP A 83 -4.77 -6.34 -5.81
CA ASP A 83 -3.35 -6.03 -5.72
C ASP A 83 -3.14 -4.53 -5.47
N ALA A 84 -3.78 -3.68 -6.28
CA ALA A 84 -3.77 -2.24 -6.07
C ALA A 84 -4.26 -1.84 -4.66
N ARG A 85 -5.28 -2.54 -4.15
CA ARG A 85 -5.78 -2.35 -2.79
C ARG A 85 -4.75 -2.69 -1.72
N ARG A 86 -4.07 -3.83 -1.85
CA ARG A 86 -3.07 -4.31 -0.88
C ARG A 86 -1.84 -3.42 -0.88
N GLU A 87 -1.36 -3.00 -2.04
CA GLU A 87 -0.25 -2.05 -2.16
C GLU A 87 -0.58 -0.70 -1.49
N ALA A 88 -1.81 -0.20 -1.68
CA ALA A 88 -2.28 0.99 -0.99
C ALA A 88 -2.30 0.82 0.53
N MET A 89 -2.72 -0.33 1.04
CA MET A 89 -2.68 -0.63 2.47
C MET A 89 -1.26 -0.63 3.02
N VAL A 90 -0.33 -1.34 2.38
CA VAL A 90 1.08 -1.37 2.78
C VAL A 90 1.69 0.04 2.75
N GLY A 91 1.47 0.79 1.67
CA GLY A 91 2.01 2.14 1.50
C GLY A 91 1.54 3.14 2.57
N LEU A 92 0.27 3.05 2.98
CA LEU A 92 -0.28 3.86 4.07
C LEU A 92 0.20 3.40 5.45
N ALA A 93 0.29 2.08 5.66
CA ALA A 93 0.80 1.50 6.90
C ALA A 93 2.25 1.91 7.18
N ARG A 94 3.14 1.82 6.18
CA ARG A 94 4.54 2.31 6.26
C ARG A 94 4.61 3.77 6.70
N ARG A 95 3.65 4.58 6.24
CA ARG A 95 3.55 6.02 6.52
C ARG A 95 2.75 6.37 7.77
N LYS A 96 2.32 5.36 8.55
CA LYS A 96 1.51 5.48 9.76
C LYS A 96 0.20 6.24 9.57
N ASP A 97 -0.42 6.12 8.40
CA ASP A 97 -1.70 6.76 8.12
C ASP A 97 -2.85 5.86 8.61
N LEU A 98 -3.55 6.31 9.65
CA LEU A 98 -4.58 5.52 10.33
C LEU A 98 -5.83 5.25 9.48
N ARG A 99 -5.97 5.88 8.30
CA ARG A 99 -7.07 5.57 7.36
C ARG A 99 -7.05 4.11 6.90
N VAL A 100 -5.89 3.45 6.97
CA VAL A 100 -5.72 2.03 6.61
C VAL A 100 -6.35 1.05 7.60
N VAL A 101 -6.61 1.47 8.85
CA VAL A 101 -7.02 0.55 9.92
C VAL A 101 -8.39 -0.07 9.68
N SER A 102 -9.38 0.71 9.25
CA SER A 102 -10.72 0.17 8.95
C SER A 102 -10.72 -0.81 7.76
N PRO A 103 -10.05 -0.52 6.63
CA PRO A 103 -9.85 -1.51 5.58
C PRO A 103 -9.13 -2.78 6.03
N LEU A 104 -8.09 -2.68 6.87
CA LEU A 104 -7.38 -3.85 7.40
C LEU A 104 -8.27 -4.70 8.29
N LEU A 105 -9.10 -4.10 9.15
CA LEU A 105 -10.08 -4.85 9.94
C LEU A 105 -11.00 -5.68 9.01
N ALA A 106 -11.53 -5.07 7.95
CA ALA A 106 -12.39 -5.77 7.01
C ALA A 106 -11.67 -6.91 6.27
N ALA A 107 -10.40 -6.69 5.87
CA ALA A 107 -9.59 -7.69 5.19
C ALA A 107 -9.24 -8.88 6.09
N LEU A 108 -8.75 -8.62 7.31
CA LEU A 108 -8.34 -9.64 8.28
C LEU A 108 -9.51 -10.48 8.81
N SER A 109 -10.73 -9.91 8.87
CA SER A 109 -11.95 -10.66 9.22
C SER A 109 -12.54 -11.48 8.06
N SER A 110 -11.94 -11.41 6.86
CA SER A 110 -12.46 -12.10 5.69
C SER A 110 -12.07 -13.59 5.69
N LYS A 111 -12.63 -14.35 4.75
CA LYS A 111 -12.29 -15.79 4.58
C LYS A 111 -10.98 -16.02 3.83
N SER A 112 -10.35 -14.98 3.30
CA SER A 112 -9.13 -15.07 2.52
C SER A 112 -8.22 -13.92 2.88
N VAL A 113 -7.18 -14.20 3.65
CA VAL A 113 -6.19 -13.20 4.07
C VAL A 113 -4.88 -13.44 3.33
N TRP A 114 -4.28 -12.36 2.87
CA TRP A 114 -3.02 -12.35 2.12
C TRP A 114 -1.90 -11.79 2.99
N SER A 115 -0.67 -12.23 2.75
CA SER A 115 0.49 -11.81 3.55
C SER A 115 0.65 -10.29 3.62
N MET A 116 0.35 -9.56 2.54
CA MET A 116 0.44 -8.09 2.53
C MET A 116 -0.54 -7.41 3.51
N GLU A 117 -1.69 -8.01 3.80
CA GLU A 117 -2.65 -7.46 4.77
C GLU A 117 -2.11 -7.63 6.20
N VAL A 118 -1.46 -8.78 6.47
CA VAL A 118 -0.78 -9.05 7.75
C VAL A 118 0.47 -8.18 7.89
N GLU A 119 1.23 -7.99 6.81
CA GLU A 119 2.38 -7.08 6.75
C GLU A 119 1.94 -5.64 7.03
N ALA A 120 0.91 -5.15 6.34
CA ALA A 120 0.36 -3.83 6.59
C ALA A 120 -0.14 -3.67 8.04
N ALA A 121 -0.72 -4.72 8.64
CA ALA A 121 -1.10 -4.73 10.04
C ALA A 121 0.12 -4.61 10.98
N SER A 122 1.18 -5.38 10.73
CA SER A 122 2.46 -5.28 11.45
C SER A 122 3.06 -3.88 11.33
N LEU A 123 3.07 -3.34 10.11
CA LEU A 123 3.61 -2.02 9.80
C LEU A 123 2.82 -0.89 10.44
N ILE A 124 1.49 -0.92 10.47
CA ILE A 124 0.71 0.14 11.14
C ILE A 124 0.78 -0.01 12.67
N ALA A 125 0.89 -1.24 13.18
CA ALA A 125 1.00 -1.57 14.60
C ALA A 125 -0.15 -0.99 15.44
N ASP A 126 -1.37 -1.00 14.90
CA ASP A 126 -2.54 -0.44 15.58
C ASP A 126 -3.22 -1.50 16.46
N PRO A 127 -3.38 -1.27 17.77
CA PRO A 127 -3.95 -2.26 18.68
C PRO A 127 -5.37 -2.73 18.35
N ARG A 128 -6.12 -1.97 17.54
CA ARG A 128 -7.46 -2.37 17.09
C ARG A 128 -7.42 -3.62 16.22
N LEU A 129 -6.29 -3.92 15.56
CA LEU A 129 -6.13 -5.09 14.69
C LEU A 129 -5.85 -6.39 15.47
N TYR A 130 -5.49 -6.29 16.75
CA TYR A 130 -5.06 -7.42 17.57
C TYR A 130 -6.06 -8.59 17.62
N PRO A 131 -7.38 -8.37 17.84
CA PRO A 131 -8.34 -9.48 17.91
C PRO A 131 -8.41 -10.28 16.60
N GLU A 132 -8.39 -9.59 15.45
CA GLU A 132 -8.45 -10.23 14.13
C GLU A 132 -7.17 -11.02 13.85
N LEU A 133 -6.01 -10.46 14.17
CA LEU A 133 -4.72 -11.17 14.04
C LEU A 133 -4.64 -12.42 14.94
N ILE A 134 -5.17 -12.36 16.16
CA ILE A 134 -5.27 -13.55 17.03
C ILE A 134 -6.18 -14.62 16.42
N ALA A 135 -7.30 -14.22 15.81
CA ALA A 135 -8.22 -15.16 15.16
C ALA A 135 -7.56 -15.91 13.99
N LEU A 136 -6.62 -15.28 13.28
CA LEU A 136 -5.88 -15.91 12.17
C LEU A 136 -5.05 -17.12 12.60
N ARG A 137 -4.57 -17.19 13.85
CA ARG A 137 -3.84 -18.37 14.36
C ARG A 137 -4.62 -19.68 14.23
N GLY A 138 -5.94 -19.60 14.13
CA GLY A 138 -6.80 -20.78 14.00
C GLY A 138 -6.79 -21.42 12.61
N TRP A 139 -6.32 -20.74 11.57
CA TRP A 139 -6.49 -21.21 10.19
C TRP A 139 -5.54 -20.64 9.13
N TRP A 140 -4.89 -19.50 9.39
CA TRP A 140 -3.98 -18.86 8.43
C TRP A 140 -2.54 -19.35 8.64
N GLU A 141 -2.12 -20.31 7.83
CA GLU A 141 -0.81 -20.98 7.94
C GLU A 141 0.19 -20.54 6.85
N VAL A 142 -0.09 -19.43 6.14
CA VAL A 142 0.71 -18.98 5.00
C VAL A 142 2.11 -18.50 5.42
N ASP A 143 2.18 -17.66 6.46
CA ASP A 143 3.43 -17.15 7.02
C ASP A 143 3.29 -16.93 8.53
N VAL A 144 3.57 -17.98 9.31
CA VAL A 144 3.39 -17.95 10.77
C VAL A 144 4.32 -16.92 11.43
N GLU A 145 5.52 -16.70 10.89
CA GLU A 145 6.47 -15.74 11.45
C GLU A 145 5.93 -14.32 11.31
N LEU A 146 5.46 -13.95 10.11
CA LEU A 146 4.83 -12.66 9.85
C LEU A 146 3.58 -12.43 10.72
N LEU A 147 2.76 -13.48 10.91
CA LEU A 147 1.58 -13.37 11.78
C LEU A 147 1.97 -13.06 13.22
N GLU A 148 2.97 -13.75 13.76
CA GLU A 148 3.43 -13.52 15.13
C GLU A 148 4.06 -12.14 15.32
N GLU A 149 4.79 -11.64 14.32
CA GLU A 149 5.29 -10.26 14.30
C GLU A 149 4.14 -9.25 14.33
N ALA A 150 3.11 -9.43 13.49
CA ALA A 150 1.95 -8.55 13.45
C ALA A 150 1.17 -8.56 14.78
N ILE A 151 0.98 -9.74 15.39
CA ILE A 151 0.34 -9.90 16.70
C ILE A 151 1.12 -9.15 17.77
N LEU A 152 2.45 -9.30 17.79
CA LEU A 152 3.32 -8.61 18.75
C LEU A 152 3.25 -7.10 18.55
N ALA A 153 3.35 -6.63 17.31
CA ALA A 153 3.30 -5.21 16.95
C ALA A 153 1.97 -4.56 17.36
N CYS A 154 0.85 -5.26 17.18
CA CYS A 154 -0.48 -4.77 17.53
C CYS A 154 -0.90 -5.09 18.98
N SER A 155 -0.04 -5.71 19.79
CA SER A 155 -0.44 -6.08 21.16
C SER A 155 -0.76 -4.84 22.03
N PRO A 156 -1.86 -4.85 22.80
CA PRO A 156 -2.16 -3.76 23.74
C PRO A 156 -1.01 -3.63 24.75
N ARG A 157 -0.46 -2.42 24.89
CA ARG A 157 0.53 -2.16 25.95
C ARG A 157 -0.20 -2.09 27.29
N PRO A 158 0.38 -2.61 28.38
CA PRO A 158 -0.19 -2.44 29.71
C PRO A 158 -0.35 -0.94 30.00
N GLU A 159 -1.57 -0.53 30.34
CA GLU A 159 -1.84 0.83 30.79
C GLU A 159 -1.13 1.03 32.13
N PHE A 160 0.04 1.68 32.11
CA PHE A 160 0.61 2.24 33.33
C PHE A 160 -0.21 3.48 33.69
N SER A 161 -1.22 3.28 34.53
CA SER A 161 -1.94 4.37 35.19
C SER A 161 -0.91 5.23 35.95
N SER A 162 -0.87 6.53 35.63
CA SER A 162 -0.12 7.53 36.40
C SER A 162 -0.98 8.12 37.51
#